data_AF-A0A2M6WHY7-F1
#
_entry.id   AF-A0A2M6WHY7-F1
#
_cell.length_a   1.000
_cell.length_b   1.000
_cell.length_c   1.000
_cell.angle_alpha   90.00
_cell.angle_beta   90.00
_cell.angle_gamma   90.00
#
_symmetry.space_group_name_H-M   'P 1'
#
loop_
_entity.id
_entity.type
_entity.pdbx_description
1 polymer ?
#
loop_
_entity_poly.entity_id
_entity_poly.type
_entity_poly.pdbx_seq_one_letter_code
_entity_poly.pdbx_strand_id
1 'polypeptide(L)'
;MSTTTQLLKIIFNVVIWVFVPLIAIIIIYFTRNIISKTYNKEQKNSMRAGFWAGFILFIMYLIFRVGHFVTTNSFPDKPVYQGFNIWLAIGSGLVWFLIFASGKRLASPRMSGLAVLAVTFFSFFILLDYIFIHTFNDIVLSLALGLTFGFLIFFASSPGSVRRTLKTDEII
;
A
#
# COMPACT_ATOMS: atom_id res chain seq x y z
N MET A 1 33.98 11.82 -8.80
CA MET A 1 32.88 11.21 -8.04
C MET A 1 33.30 9.79 -7.69
N SER A 2 33.32 9.38 -6.41
CA SER A 2 33.84 8.05 -6.07
C SER A 2 32.93 6.94 -6.61
N THR A 3 33.52 5.82 -7.02
CA THR A 3 32.82 4.60 -7.46
C THR A 3 31.78 4.15 -6.43
N THR A 4 32.04 4.35 -5.14
CA THR A 4 31.11 4.09 -4.04
C THR A 4 29.84 4.94 -4.11
N THR A 5 29.94 6.24 -4.44
CA THR A 5 28.77 7.12 -4.58
C THR A 5 27.89 6.72 -5.78
N GLN A 6 28.49 6.23 -6.86
CA GLN A 6 27.73 5.76 -8.02
C GLN A 6 26.99 4.45 -7.73
N LEU A 7 27.65 3.50 -7.05
CA LEU A 7 27.06 2.22 -6.68
C LEU A 7 25.88 2.40 -5.72
N LEU A 8 26.00 3.29 -4.74
CA LEU A 8 24.89 3.66 -3.86
C LEU A 8 23.69 4.21 -4.65
N LYS A 9 23.93 5.14 -5.58
CA LYS A 9 22.87 5.73 -6.41
C LYS A 9 22.13 4.68 -7.24
N ILE A 10 22.84 3.70 -7.78
CA ILE A 10 22.24 2.62 -8.57
C ILE A 10 21.34 1.75 -7.68
N ILE A 11 21.83 1.33 -6.51
CA ILE A 11 21.04 0.53 -5.56
C ILE A 11 19.79 1.29 -5.14
N PHE A 12 19.93 2.58 -4.78
CA PHE A 12 18.79 3.41 -4.42
C PHE A 12 17.81 3.57 -5.57
N ASN A 13 18.27 3.80 -6.80
CA ASN A 13 17.38 3.87 -7.96
C ASN A 13 16.61 2.57 -8.16
N VAL A 14 17.23 1.40 -8.00
CA VAL A 14 16.53 0.12 -8.12
C VAL A 14 15.47 -0.03 -7.02
N VAL A 15 15.80 0.29 -5.77
CA VAL A 15 14.83 0.23 -4.66
C VAL A 15 13.63 1.15 -4.92
N ILE A 16 13.90 2.37 -5.34
CA ILE A 16 12.88 3.40 -5.55
C ILE A 16 12.01 3.03 -6.77
N TRP A 17 12.61 2.78 -7.93
CA TRP A 17 11.88 2.58 -9.18
C TRP A 17 11.30 1.19 -9.37
N VAL A 18 11.85 0.19 -8.67
CA VAL A 18 11.38 -1.21 -8.81
C VAL A 18 10.64 -1.66 -7.56
N PHE A 19 11.24 -1.54 -6.37
CA PHE A 19 10.64 -2.15 -5.17
C PHE A 19 9.39 -1.42 -4.70
N VAL A 20 9.36 -0.08 -4.68
CA VAL A 20 8.17 0.67 -4.23
C VAL A 20 6.92 0.39 -5.09
N PRO A 21 6.98 0.50 -6.43
CA PRO A 21 5.82 0.16 -7.26
C PRO A 21 5.46 -1.33 -7.18
N LEU A 22 6.46 -2.22 -7.11
CA LEU A 22 6.22 -3.65 -6.93
C LEU A 22 5.47 -3.95 -5.62
N ILE A 23 5.88 -3.31 -4.51
CA ILE A 23 5.21 -3.42 -3.21
C ILE A 23 3.75 -2.99 -3.32
N ALA A 24 3.47 -1.84 -3.93
CA ALA A 24 2.10 -1.36 -4.09
C ALA A 24 1.24 -2.32 -4.93
N ILE A 25 1.80 -2.85 -6.02
CA ILE A 25 1.14 -3.87 -6.86
C ILE A 25 0.86 -5.14 -6.06
N ILE A 26 1.84 -5.62 -5.28
CA ILE A 26 1.71 -6.79 -4.42
C ILE A 26 0.60 -6.57 -3.38
N ILE A 27 0.54 -5.40 -2.74
CA ILE A 27 -0.51 -5.07 -1.76
C ILE A 27 -1.90 -5.07 -2.42
N ILE A 28 -2.04 -4.48 -3.61
CA ILE A 28 -3.30 -4.49 -4.37
C ILE A 28 -3.72 -5.92 -4.71
N TYR A 29 -2.78 -6.73 -5.19
CA TYR A 29 -3.01 -8.14 -5.52
C TYR A 29 -3.44 -8.94 -4.29
N PHE A 30 -2.73 -8.82 -3.18
CA PHE A 30 -3.07 -9.50 -1.92
C PHE A 30 -4.42 -9.06 -1.38
N THR A 31 -4.73 -7.75 -1.45
CA THR A 31 -6.03 -7.21 -1.06
C THR A 31 -7.14 -7.88 -1.85
N ARG A 32 -7.02 -7.98 -3.19
CA ARG A 32 -7.98 -8.72 -4.02
C ARG A 32 -8.08 -10.20 -3.65
N ASN A 33 -6.96 -10.86 -3.37
CA ASN A 33 -6.92 -12.26 -3.00
C ASN A 33 -7.60 -12.53 -1.64
N ILE A 34 -7.46 -11.63 -0.67
CA ILE A 34 -8.14 -11.73 0.62
C ILE A 34 -9.67 -11.60 0.43
N ILE A 35 -10.10 -10.67 -0.43
CA ILE A 35 -11.53 -10.47 -0.75
C ILE A 35 -12.12 -11.72 -1.41
N SER A 36 -11.39 -12.35 -2.35
CA SER A 36 -11.90 -13.54 -3.05
C SER A 36 -12.09 -14.72 -2.11
N LYS A 37 -11.15 -14.91 -1.16
CA LYS A 37 -11.12 -15.98 -0.15
C LYS A 37 -12.02 -15.76 1.07
N THR A 38 -12.75 -14.64 1.15
CA THR A 38 -13.68 -14.38 2.25
C THR A 38 -14.97 -15.19 2.08
N TYR A 39 -15.29 -16.05 3.05
CA TYR A 39 -16.48 -16.92 3.02
C TYR A 39 -17.80 -16.19 3.30
N ASN A 40 -17.79 -15.21 4.21
CA ASN A 40 -19.00 -14.44 4.53
C ASN A 40 -19.36 -13.50 3.37
N LYS A 41 -20.52 -13.71 2.75
CA LYS A 41 -21.02 -12.91 1.61
C LYS A 41 -21.16 -11.42 1.93
N GLU A 42 -21.64 -11.08 3.13
CA GLU A 42 -21.85 -9.69 3.54
C GLU A 42 -20.50 -8.97 3.71
N GLN A 43 -19.55 -9.63 4.38
CA GLN A 43 -18.19 -9.12 4.53
C GLN A 43 -17.48 -8.99 3.17
N LYS A 44 -17.60 -9.99 2.30
CA LYS A 44 -17.04 -9.97 0.94
C LYS A 44 -17.59 -8.82 0.10
N ASN A 45 -18.91 -8.59 0.15
CA ASN A 45 -19.54 -7.47 -0.56
C ASN A 45 -19.06 -6.13 -0.02
N SER A 46 -18.98 -5.97 1.30
CA SER A 46 -18.47 -4.73 1.91
C SER A 46 -17.00 -4.48 1.54
N MET A 47 -16.16 -5.51 1.54
CA MET A 47 -14.75 -5.39 1.12
C MET A 47 -14.62 -5.07 -0.37
N ARG A 48 -15.45 -5.66 -1.25
CA ARG A 48 -15.49 -5.30 -2.68
C ARG A 48 -15.90 -3.84 -2.88
N ALA A 49 -16.94 -3.40 -2.17
CA ALA A 49 -17.36 -2.00 -2.20
C ALA A 49 -16.24 -1.07 -1.72
N GLY A 50 -15.54 -1.45 -0.65
CA GLY A 50 -14.34 -0.76 -0.17
C GLY A 50 -13.26 -0.64 -1.23
N PHE A 51 -12.94 -1.73 -1.93
CA PHE A 51 -11.94 -1.73 -3.00
C PHE A 51 -12.29 -0.74 -4.12
N TRP A 52 -13.53 -0.80 -4.62
CA TRP A 52 -13.98 0.11 -5.67
C TRP A 52 -14.08 1.56 -5.20
N ALA A 53 -14.54 1.79 -3.97
CA ALA A 53 -14.57 3.13 -3.38
C ALA A 53 -13.16 3.72 -3.22
N GLY A 54 -12.18 2.92 -2.78
CA GLY A 54 -10.78 3.34 -2.69
C GLY A 54 -10.17 3.67 -4.06
N PHE A 55 -10.53 2.89 -5.09
CA PHE A 55 -10.11 3.17 -6.46
C PHE A 55 -10.76 4.44 -7.04
N ILE A 56 -12.05 4.66 -6.81
CA ILE A 56 -12.75 5.88 -7.23
C ILE A 56 -12.17 7.10 -6.51
N LEU A 57 -11.91 7.00 -5.20
CA LEU A 57 -11.28 8.05 -4.42
C LEU A 57 -9.88 8.39 -4.97
N PHE A 58 -9.13 7.37 -5.41
CA PHE A 58 -7.87 7.58 -6.11
C PHE A 58 -8.05 8.31 -7.44
N ILE A 59 -9.06 7.97 -8.24
CA ILE A 59 -9.36 8.69 -9.49
C ILE A 59 -9.69 10.15 -9.20
N MET A 60 -10.49 10.45 -8.17
CA MET A 60 -10.79 11.83 -7.78
C MET A 60 -9.52 12.59 -7.40
N TYR A 61 -8.64 11.97 -6.62
CA TYR A 61 -7.34 12.53 -6.27
C TYR A 61 -6.45 12.77 -7.50
N LEU A 62 -6.40 11.80 -8.43
CA LEU A 62 -5.67 11.89 -9.69
C LEU A 62 -6.14 13.09 -10.51
N ILE A 63 -7.45 13.23 -10.72
CA ILE A 63 -8.05 14.34 -11.48
C ILE A 63 -7.69 15.67 -10.82
N PHE A 64 -7.81 15.76 -9.49
CA PHE A 64 -7.43 16.96 -8.73
C PHE A 64 -5.96 17.33 -8.94
N ARG A 65 -5.05 16.35 -8.84
CA ARG A 65 -3.60 16.58 -9.04
C ARG A 65 -3.27 16.95 -10.47
N VAL A 66 -3.84 16.26 -11.46
CA VAL A 66 -3.65 16.58 -12.88
C VAL A 66 -4.14 17.99 -13.18
N GLY A 67 -5.31 18.37 -12.65
CA GLY A 67 -5.83 19.74 -12.77
C GLY A 67 -4.84 20.78 -12.25
N HIS A 68 -4.24 20.52 -11.08
CA HIS A 68 -3.20 21.38 -10.50
C HIS A 68 -1.93 21.45 -11.39
N PHE A 69 -1.49 20.34 -11.99
CA PHE A 69 -0.33 20.37 -12.89
C PHE A 69 -0.58 21.20 -14.15
N VAL A 70 -1.76 21.08 -14.74
CA VAL A 70 -2.14 21.88 -15.91
C VAL A 70 -2.24 23.38 -15.58
N THR A 71 -2.73 23.75 -14.39
CA THR A 71 -2.82 25.17 -13.99
C THR A 71 -1.49 25.77 -13.57
N THR A 72 -0.59 24.97 -13.00
CA THR A 72 0.71 25.46 -12.47
C THR A 72 1.87 25.27 -13.44
N ASN A 73 1.60 24.68 -14.61
CA ASN A 73 2.50 24.48 -15.76
C ASN A 73 3.84 23.78 -15.48
N SER A 74 3.98 23.11 -14.33
CA SER A 74 5.23 22.47 -13.92
C SER A 74 4.95 21.22 -13.09
N PHE A 75 5.58 20.10 -13.46
CA PHE A 75 5.82 19.04 -12.50
C PHE A 75 6.85 19.55 -11.49
N PRO A 76 6.65 19.32 -10.18
CA PRO A 76 7.61 19.71 -9.17
C PRO A 76 8.96 19.00 -9.38
N ASP A 77 9.98 19.77 -9.79
CA ASP A 77 11.37 19.33 -9.99
C ASP A 77 12.11 19.12 -8.66
N LYS A 78 11.51 18.39 -7.72
CA LYS A 78 12.21 18.02 -6.49
C LYS A 78 13.07 16.78 -6.73
N PRO A 79 14.26 16.69 -6.11
CA PRO A 79 15.08 15.50 -6.20
C PRO A 79 14.28 14.30 -5.67
N VAL A 80 14.39 13.16 -6.37
CA VAL A 80 13.75 11.89 -5.98
C VAL A 80 14.14 11.50 -4.54
N TYR A 81 15.32 11.93 -4.09
CA TYR A 81 15.85 11.73 -2.75
C TYR A 81 15.60 12.95 -1.86
N GLN A 82 14.58 12.88 -1.00
CA GLN A 82 14.27 13.92 0.01
C GLN A 82 14.52 13.46 1.45
N GLY A 83 15.00 12.23 1.63
CA GLY A 83 15.22 11.62 2.95
C GLY A 83 14.19 10.53 3.28
N PHE A 84 14.26 10.01 4.49
CA PHE A 84 13.38 8.96 4.99
C PHE A 84 13.03 9.25 6.45
N ASN A 85 11.75 9.31 6.77
CA ASN A 85 11.29 9.51 8.14
C ASN A 85 10.95 8.15 8.77
N ILE A 86 11.89 7.62 9.55
CA ILE A 86 11.76 6.30 10.17
C ILE A 86 10.60 6.23 11.17
N TRP A 87 10.32 7.32 11.88
CA TRP A 87 9.22 7.37 12.84
C TRP A 87 7.86 7.31 12.14
N LEU A 88 7.74 7.97 10.99
CA LEU A 88 6.54 7.93 10.17
C LEU A 88 6.33 6.53 9.55
N ALA A 89 7.42 5.84 9.19
CA ALA A 89 7.35 4.45 8.73
C ALA A 89 6.92 3.48 9.83
N ILE A 90 7.51 3.59 11.02
CA ILE A 90 7.14 2.74 12.17
C ILE A 90 5.69 3.03 12.59
N GLY A 91 5.31 4.30 12.71
CA GLY A 91 3.96 4.71 13.11
C GLY A 91 2.90 4.21 12.13
N SER A 92 3.12 4.41 10.83
CA SER A 92 2.20 3.89 9.80
C SER A 92 2.18 2.37 9.76
N GLY A 93 3.30 1.70 9.99
CA GLY A 93 3.32 0.24 10.09
C GLY A 93 2.56 -0.32 11.28
N LEU A 94 2.59 0.37 12.42
CA LEU A 94 1.78 0.00 13.58
C LEU A 94 0.28 0.16 13.29
N VAL A 95 -0.10 1.26 12.63
CA VAL A 95 -1.50 1.52 12.21
C VAL A 95 -1.98 0.43 11.25
N TRP A 96 -1.19 0.13 10.21
CA TRP A 96 -1.55 -0.92 9.25
C TRP A 96 -1.58 -2.30 9.87
N PHE A 97 -0.62 -2.63 10.74
CA PHE A 97 -0.64 -3.87 11.51
C PHE A 97 -1.93 -4.01 12.32
N LEU A 98 -2.35 -2.96 13.05
CA LEU A 98 -3.59 -2.97 13.81
C LEU A 98 -4.81 -3.15 12.90
N ILE A 99 -4.86 -2.47 11.76
CA ILE A 99 -5.94 -2.62 10.78
C ILE A 99 -6.03 -4.07 10.29
N PHE A 100 -4.92 -4.68 9.90
CA PHE A 100 -4.90 -6.08 9.45
C PHE A 100 -5.19 -7.07 10.58
N ALA A 101 -4.65 -6.85 11.78
CA ALA A 101 -4.86 -7.69 12.96
C ALA A 101 -6.33 -7.66 13.43
N SER A 102 -6.99 -6.51 13.33
CA SER A 102 -8.42 -6.33 13.67
C SER A 102 -9.33 -7.18 12.78
N GLY A 103 -8.92 -7.45 11.54
CA GLY A 103 -9.66 -8.30 10.59
C GLY A 103 -9.79 -9.76 11.02
N LYS A 104 -8.94 -10.27 11.94
CA LYS A 104 -8.92 -11.68 12.34
C LYS A 104 -9.94 -12.10 13.40
N ARG A 105 -10.45 -11.17 14.22
CA ARG A 105 -11.25 -11.55 15.39
C ARG A 105 -12.58 -10.82 15.58
N LEU A 106 -12.78 -9.61 15.07
CA LEU A 106 -13.96 -8.79 15.46
C LEU A 106 -14.43 -7.76 14.42
N ALA A 107 -13.87 -7.71 13.21
CA ALA A 107 -14.23 -6.63 12.28
C ALA A 107 -15.64 -6.85 11.70
N SER A 108 -16.57 -5.96 12.02
CA SER A 108 -17.86 -5.86 11.32
C SER A 108 -17.63 -5.75 9.80
N PRO A 109 -18.59 -6.18 8.96
CA PRO A 109 -18.50 -6.02 7.51
C PRO A 109 -18.06 -4.61 7.10
N ARG A 110 -18.62 -3.58 7.78
CA ARG A 110 -18.30 -2.16 7.57
C ARG A 110 -16.83 -1.82 7.82
N MET A 111 -16.24 -2.31 8.92
CA MET A 111 -14.83 -2.07 9.23
C MET A 111 -13.90 -2.74 8.21
N SER A 112 -14.28 -3.93 7.73
CA SER A 112 -13.54 -4.64 6.68
C SER A 112 -13.57 -3.86 5.36
N GLY A 113 -14.72 -3.29 5.01
CA GLY A 113 -14.87 -2.41 3.85
C GLY A 113 -14.01 -1.14 3.94
N LEU A 114 -14.03 -0.45 5.08
CA LEU A 114 -13.21 0.75 5.31
C LEU A 114 -11.71 0.46 5.28
N ALA A 115 -11.28 -0.66 5.86
CA ALA A 115 -9.89 -1.10 5.81
C ALA A 115 -9.43 -1.30 4.36
N VAL A 116 -10.21 -2.02 3.55
CA VAL A 116 -9.89 -2.27 2.14
C VAL A 116 -9.90 -0.96 1.33
N LEU A 117 -10.83 -0.06 1.61
CA LEU A 117 -10.85 1.27 0.98
C LEU A 117 -9.55 2.01 1.23
N ALA A 118 -9.13 2.11 2.49
CA ALA A 118 -7.90 2.78 2.87
C ALA A 118 -6.69 2.12 2.18
N VAL A 119 -6.53 0.80 2.31
CA VAL A 119 -5.41 0.07 1.70
C VAL A 119 -5.35 0.32 0.20
N THR A 120 -6.49 0.24 -0.48
CA THR A 120 -6.57 0.40 -1.94
C THR A 120 -6.19 1.82 -2.34
N PHE A 121 -6.80 2.83 -1.71
CA PHE A 121 -6.49 4.25 -1.97
C PHE A 121 -5.00 4.55 -1.75
N PHE A 122 -4.44 4.17 -0.60
CA PHE A 122 -3.05 4.44 -0.28
C PHE A 122 -2.09 3.72 -1.22
N SER A 123 -2.39 2.50 -1.66
CA SER A 123 -1.54 1.77 -2.62
C SER A 123 -1.45 2.49 -3.97
N PHE A 124 -2.59 2.97 -4.49
CA PHE A 124 -2.61 3.73 -5.74
C PHE A 124 -2.02 5.14 -5.58
N PHE A 125 -2.25 5.79 -4.44
CA PHE A 125 -1.64 7.07 -4.10
C PHE A 125 -0.11 6.97 -4.07
N ILE A 126 0.43 5.93 -3.43
CA ILE A 126 1.88 5.66 -3.40
C ILE A 126 2.39 5.48 -4.84
N LEU A 127 1.73 4.68 -5.67
CA LEU A 127 2.14 4.51 -7.07
C LEU A 127 2.19 5.85 -7.83
N LEU A 128 1.17 6.68 -7.69
CA LEU A 128 1.06 7.94 -8.41
C LEU A 128 2.07 8.99 -7.93
N ASP A 129 2.10 9.27 -6.63
CA ASP A 129 2.97 10.33 -6.10
C ASP A 129 4.45 9.96 -6.27
N TYR A 130 4.78 8.68 -6.12
CA TYR A 130 6.15 8.19 -6.21
C TYR A 130 6.68 8.10 -7.65
N ILE A 131 5.84 7.76 -8.65
CA ILE A 131 6.26 7.66 -10.05
C ILE A 131 6.27 9.03 -10.74
N PHE A 132 5.31 9.91 -10.43
CA PHE A 132 5.04 11.10 -11.25
C PHE A 132 5.31 12.43 -10.56
N ILE A 133 5.18 12.52 -9.24
CA ILE A 133 5.05 13.81 -8.56
C ILE A 133 6.26 14.15 -7.71
N HIS A 134 6.90 13.15 -7.09
CA HIS A 134 8.14 13.28 -6.32
C HIS A 134 8.14 14.38 -5.25
N THR A 135 6.97 14.92 -4.86
CA THR A 135 6.87 16.15 -4.05
C THR A 135 7.01 15.86 -2.55
N PHE A 136 6.61 14.66 -2.16
CA PHE A 136 6.57 14.15 -0.79
C PHE A 136 7.20 12.76 -0.70
N ASN A 137 8.21 12.48 -1.53
CA ASN A 137 8.81 11.15 -1.67
C ASN A 137 9.28 10.55 -0.34
N ASP A 138 9.75 11.38 0.58
CA ASP A 138 10.14 10.99 1.94
C ASP A 138 8.93 10.50 2.76
N ILE A 139 7.82 11.22 2.74
CA ILE A 139 6.57 10.85 3.43
C ILE A 139 5.95 9.61 2.78
N VAL A 140 5.89 9.57 1.45
CA VAL A 140 5.29 8.46 0.69
C VAL A 140 6.09 7.18 0.85
N LEU A 141 7.43 7.28 0.80
CA LEU A 141 8.32 6.15 1.07
C LEU A 141 8.12 5.62 2.49
N SER A 142 8.05 6.51 3.48
CA SER A 142 7.79 6.12 4.87
C SER A 142 6.44 5.43 5.03
N LEU A 143 5.37 5.96 4.42
CA LEU A 143 4.05 5.32 4.44
C LEU A 143 4.04 3.95 3.75
N ALA A 144 4.70 3.82 2.60
CA ALA A 144 4.78 2.56 1.86
C ALA A 144 5.54 1.48 2.64
N LEU A 145 6.69 1.85 3.24
CA LEU A 145 7.46 0.94 4.08
C LEU A 145 6.72 0.57 5.36
N GLY A 146 6.04 1.52 5.99
CA GLY A 146 5.17 1.24 7.12
C GLY A 146 4.07 0.25 6.77
N LEU A 147 3.31 0.51 5.70
CA LEU A 147 2.27 -0.42 5.21
C LEU A 147 2.86 -1.82 4.99
N THR A 148 3.98 -1.92 4.29
CA THR A 148 4.68 -3.19 4.03
C THR A 148 5.06 -3.89 5.33
N PHE A 149 5.66 -3.16 6.27
CA PHE A 149 6.08 -3.69 7.56
C PHE A 149 4.89 -4.19 8.39
N GLY A 150 3.83 -3.38 8.49
CA GLY A 150 2.61 -3.77 9.20
C GLY A 150 1.93 -4.99 8.59
N PHE A 151 1.93 -5.07 7.26
CA PHE A 151 1.44 -6.24 6.52
C PHE A 151 2.30 -7.49 6.78
N LEU A 152 3.62 -7.37 6.70
CA LEU A 152 4.55 -8.47 6.95
C LEU A 152 4.48 -8.97 8.39
N ILE A 153 4.41 -8.08 9.39
CA ILE A 153 4.21 -8.48 10.79
C ILE A 153 2.90 -9.23 10.95
N PHE A 154 1.80 -8.74 10.34
CA PHE A 154 0.53 -9.44 10.40
C PHE A 154 0.59 -10.88 9.86
N PHE A 155 1.37 -11.09 8.79
CA PHE A 155 1.64 -12.42 8.25
C PHE A 155 2.53 -13.26 9.17
N ALA A 156 3.65 -12.69 9.64
CA ALA A 156 4.61 -13.37 10.51
C ALA A 156 4.00 -13.77 11.87
N SER A 157 3.16 -12.92 12.47
CA SER A 157 2.47 -13.17 13.74
C SER A 157 1.31 -14.18 13.60
N SER A 158 1.07 -14.75 12.42
CA SER A 158 -0.02 -15.69 12.22
C SER A 158 0.32 -16.85 11.28
N PRO A 159 1.18 -17.79 11.74
CA PRO A 159 1.54 -18.98 10.97
C PRO A 159 0.34 -19.91 10.68
N GLY A 160 -0.78 -19.74 11.38
CA GLY A 160 -2.02 -20.50 11.14
C GLY A 160 -2.82 -20.11 9.90
N SER A 161 -2.63 -18.91 9.31
CA SER A 161 -3.41 -18.50 8.12
C SER A 161 -2.93 -19.18 6.84
N VAL A 162 -1.61 -19.42 6.72
CA VAL A 162 -1.01 -20.15 5.59
C VAL A 162 -1.43 -21.62 5.63
N ARG A 163 -1.36 -22.25 6.81
CA ARG A 163 -1.76 -23.65 6.97
C ARG A 163 -3.25 -23.88 6.71
N ARG A 164 -4.12 -22.91 7.03
CA ARG A 164 -5.57 -23.03 6.79
C ARG A 164 -5.98 -22.67 5.36
N THR A 165 -5.16 -21.94 4.60
CA THR A 165 -5.39 -21.72 3.16
C THR A 165 -4.84 -22.83 2.27
N LEU A 166 -3.80 -23.56 2.71
CA LEU A 166 -3.28 -24.73 1.99
C LEU A 166 -4.09 -26.01 2.26
N LYS A 167 -4.67 -26.16 3.45
CA LYS A 167 -5.44 -27.36 3.81
C LYS A 167 -6.87 -27.40 3.24
N THR A 168 -7.35 -26.30 2.66
CA THR A 168 -8.65 -26.28 1.95
C THR A 168 -8.56 -26.89 0.55
N ASP A 169 -7.37 -27.04 -0.01
CA ASP A 169 -7.16 -27.65 -1.33
C ASP A 169 -7.06 -29.18 -1.30
N GLU A 170 -7.04 -29.81 -0.12
CA GLU A 170 -7.05 -31.28 0.06
C GLU A 170 -8.45 -31.86 0.37
N ILE A 171 -9.49 -31.01 0.42
CA ILE A 171 -10.87 -31.45 0.69
C ILE A 171 -11.80 -30.85 -0.38
N ILE A 172 -11.49 -31.11 -1.66
CA ILE A 172 -12.46 -31.12 -2.76
C ILE A 172 -12.15 -32.36 -3.60
#